data_AF-A0A7Y2L2X4-F1
#
_entry.id   AF-A0A7Y2L2X4-F1
#
_cell.length_a   1.000
_cell.length_b   1.000
_cell.length_c   1.000
_cell.angle_alpha   90.00
_cell.angle_beta   90.00
_cell.angle_gamma   90.00
#
_symmetry.space_group_name_H-M   'P 1'
#
loop_
_entity.id
_entity.type
_entity.pdbx_description
1 polymer ?
#
loop_
_entity_poly.entity_id
_entity_poly.type
_entity_poly.pdbx_seq_one_letter_code
_entity_poly.pdbx_strand_id
1 'polypeptide(L)'
;LNGQNQPICTFLAKGPPSSTVTQEGLAILMEIITFASYPSRLRKLTNRTRAIHMVEEGADFMQVYEFFREQGFEMSQSYGNASRVFRGSVPNGLPFTKDLSYLKGFIMVYNYIQLAVRKGKLEQVPLLFCGKTTLEDMRTLRQLVDEGLVVAPKYLPEQFRDMNALAAWMCFSNFLNHLSLDRIEADYSNIL
;
A
#
# COMPACT_ATOMS: atom_id res chain seq x y z
N LEU A 1 -12.26 -1.51 17.42
CA LEU A 1 -11.22 -0.94 16.51
C LEU A 1 -11.07 0.55 16.79
N ASN A 2 -9.91 1.19 16.53
CA ASN A 2 -9.68 2.61 16.87
C ASN A 2 -10.80 3.54 16.39
N GLY A 3 -11.23 3.40 15.12
CA GLY A 3 -12.31 4.23 14.57
C GLY A 3 -13.67 4.07 15.27
N GLN A 4 -13.96 2.89 15.84
CA GLN A 4 -15.17 2.64 16.64
C GLN A 4 -15.07 3.21 18.05
N ASN A 5 -13.86 3.45 18.54
CA ASN A 5 -13.61 4.01 19.86
C ASN A 5 -13.54 5.55 19.84
N GLN A 6 -13.79 6.18 18.69
CA GLN A 6 -13.84 7.64 18.58
C GLN A 6 -15.14 8.16 19.20
N PRO A 7 -15.08 9.05 20.22
CA PRO A 7 -16.27 9.49 20.94
C PRO A 7 -17.15 10.42 20.11
N ILE A 8 -16.55 11.24 19.24
CA ILE A 8 -17.24 12.27 18.45
C ILE A 8 -17.17 11.93 16.96
N CYS A 9 -15.96 11.77 16.41
CA CYS A 9 -15.74 11.42 15.00
C CYS A 9 -16.02 9.93 14.68
N THR A 10 -17.20 9.44 15.04
CA THR A 10 -17.64 8.05 14.87
C THR A 10 -17.64 7.56 13.41
N PHE A 11 -17.70 8.49 12.45
CA PHE A 11 -17.61 8.18 11.02
C PHE A 11 -16.27 7.52 10.62
N LEU A 12 -15.21 7.70 11.41
CA LEU A 12 -13.91 7.03 11.25
C LEU A 12 -14.02 5.50 11.40
N ALA A 13 -15.12 4.96 11.93
CA ALA A 13 -15.40 3.52 11.91
C ALA A 13 -15.76 2.98 10.51
N LYS A 14 -16.39 3.80 9.66
CA LYS A 14 -16.90 3.38 8.34
C LYS A 14 -16.00 3.83 7.20
N GLY A 15 -15.49 5.06 7.26
CA GLY A 15 -14.61 5.68 6.26
C GLY A 15 -15.29 5.90 4.90
N PRO A 16 -14.92 6.96 4.16
CA PRO A 16 -15.37 7.15 2.77
C PRO A 16 -14.69 6.13 1.84
N PRO A 17 -15.24 5.88 0.62
CA PRO A 17 -14.58 5.02 -0.37
C PRO A 17 -13.13 5.42 -0.69
N SER A 18 -12.80 6.71 -0.62
CA SER A 18 -11.44 7.22 -0.80
C SER A 18 -10.44 6.67 0.22
N SER A 19 -10.89 6.29 1.42
CA SER A 19 -10.00 5.71 2.45
C SER A 19 -9.42 4.35 2.03
N THR A 20 -10.03 3.65 1.06
CA THR A 20 -9.55 2.34 0.61
C THR A 20 -8.09 2.37 0.16
N VAL A 21 -7.65 3.42 -0.52
CA VAL A 21 -6.25 3.50 -0.98
C VAL A 21 -5.28 3.52 0.21
N THR A 22 -5.53 4.37 1.21
CA THR A 22 -4.69 4.45 2.42
C THR A 22 -4.75 3.15 3.23
N GLN A 23 -5.92 2.55 3.39
CA GLN A 23 -6.09 1.32 4.18
C GLN A 23 -5.41 0.11 3.53
N GLU A 24 -5.58 -0.08 2.22
CA GLU A 24 -4.87 -1.14 1.48
C GLU A 24 -3.37 -0.88 1.46
N GLY A 25 -2.95 0.39 1.37
CA GLY A 25 -1.55 0.77 1.47
C GLY A 25 -0.90 0.43 2.81
N LEU A 26 -1.58 0.72 3.91
CA LEU A 26 -1.15 0.33 5.25
C LEU A 26 -1.07 -1.20 5.38
N ALA A 27 -2.02 -1.94 4.81
CA ALA A 27 -1.99 -3.40 4.82
C ALA A 27 -0.76 -3.95 4.09
N ILE A 28 -0.47 -3.46 2.87
CA ILE A 28 0.72 -3.88 2.11
C ILE A 28 2.01 -3.47 2.81
N LEU A 29 2.10 -2.26 3.35
CA LEU A 29 3.24 -1.83 4.16
C LEU A 29 3.47 -2.80 5.31
N MET A 30 2.41 -3.20 5.99
CA MET A 30 2.48 -4.13 7.11
C MET A 30 2.92 -5.53 6.68
N GLU A 31 2.38 -6.07 5.59
CA GLU A 31 2.84 -7.34 5.00
C GLU A 31 4.36 -7.32 4.73
N ILE A 32 4.89 -6.20 4.23
CA ILE A 32 6.31 -6.05 3.88
C ILE A 32 7.19 -5.95 5.13
N ILE A 33 6.89 -5.01 6.05
CA ILE A 33 7.79 -4.75 7.19
C ILE A 33 7.72 -5.82 8.28
N THR A 34 6.67 -6.64 8.28
CA THR A 34 6.55 -7.82 9.15
C THR A 34 7.11 -9.10 8.51
N PHE A 35 7.64 -9.01 7.28
CA PHE A 35 8.09 -10.16 6.49
C PHE A 35 7.01 -11.25 6.33
N ALA A 36 5.74 -10.86 6.32
CA ALA A 36 4.60 -11.74 6.12
C ALA A 36 4.17 -11.86 4.65
N SER A 37 4.82 -11.12 3.74
CA SER A 37 4.57 -11.20 2.29
C SER A 37 5.52 -12.19 1.61
N TYR A 38 5.01 -12.85 0.56
CA TYR A 38 5.77 -13.80 -0.25
C TYR A 38 5.99 -13.27 -1.67
N PRO A 39 7.06 -13.69 -2.39
CA PRO A 39 7.30 -13.25 -3.76
C PRO A 39 6.09 -13.46 -4.71
N SER A 40 5.37 -14.57 -4.54
CA SER A 40 4.15 -14.88 -5.31
C SER A 40 3.03 -13.86 -5.09
N ARG A 41 2.89 -13.33 -3.86
CA ARG A 41 1.91 -12.31 -3.49
C ARG A 41 2.22 -10.97 -4.16
N LEU A 42 3.47 -10.53 -4.08
CA LEU A 42 3.93 -9.28 -4.71
C LEU A 42 3.82 -9.37 -6.24
N ARG A 43 4.27 -10.48 -6.82
CA ARG A 43 4.14 -10.75 -8.26
C ARG A 43 2.69 -10.66 -8.74
N LYS A 44 1.76 -11.20 -7.97
CA LYS A 44 0.32 -11.13 -8.29
C LYS A 44 -0.21 -9.69 -8.29
N LEU A 45 0.21 -8.85 -7.35
CA LEU A 45 -0.17 -7.43 -7.29
C LEU A 45 0.39 -6.65 -8.49
N THR A 46 1.67 -6.83 -8.78
CA THR A 46 2.34 -6.17 -9.91
C THR A 46 1.72 -6.59 -11.24
N ASN A 47 1.47 -7.89 -11.45
CA ASN A 47 0.86 -8.37 -12.68
C ASN A 47 -0.57 -7.88 -12.86
N ARG A 48 -1.34 -7.70 -11.79
CA ARG A 48 -2.68 -7.09 -11.89
C ARG A 48 -2.63 -5.62 -12.29
N THR A 49 -1.65 -4.88 -11.80
CA THR A 49 -1.42 -3.48 -12.22
C THR A 49 -1.07 -3.43 -13.70
N ARG A 50 -0.17 -4.32 -14.17
CA ARG A 50 0.17 -4.44 -15.59
C ARG A 50 -1.03 -4.83 -16.45
N ALA A 51 -1.84 -5.79 -15.99
CA ALA A 51 -3.04 -6.22 -16.70
C ALA A 51 -4.07 -5.09 -16.83
N ILE A 52 -4.27 -4.28 -15.79
CA ILE A 52 -5.14 -3.09 -15.88
C ILE A 52 -4.63 -2.13 -16.95
N HIS A 53 -3.32 -1.84 -16.94
CA HIS A 53 -2.71 -0.99 -17.97
C HIS A 53 -2.87 -1.58 -19.38
N MET A 54 -2.72 -2.90 -19.56
CA MET A 54 -2.95 -3.54 -20.85
C MET A 54 -4.38 -3.29 -21.36
N VAL A 55 -5.40 -3.38 -20.50
CA VAL A 55 -6.79 -3.09 -20.91
C VAL A 55 -7.00 -1.61 -21.22
N GLU A 56 -6.34 -0.70 -20.49
CA GLU A 56 -6.33 0.73 -20.84
C GLU A 56 -5.73 0.99 -22.23
N GLU A 57 -4.73 0.19 -22.63
CA GLU A 57 -4.14 0.19 -23.98
C GLU A 57 -4.95 -0.62 -25.02
N GLY A 58 -6.14 -1.10 -24.65
CA GLY A 58 -7.08 -1.76 -25.55
C GLY A 58 -7.03 -3.30 -25.57
N ALA A 59 -6.34 -3.94 -24.63
CA ALA A 59 -6.32 -5.39 -24.52
C ALA A 59 -7.67 -5.97 -24.07
N ASP A 60 -8.09 -7.07 -24.67
CA ASP A 60 -9.30 -7.81 -24.29
C ASP A 60 -9.03 -8.86 -23.20
N PHE A 61 -10.10 -9.52 -22.75
CA PHE A 61 -10.05 -10.56 -21.72
C PHE A 61 -9.09 -11.70 -22.06
N MET A 62 -9.06 -12.16 -23.31
CA MET A 62 -8.23 -13.28 -23.72
C MET A 62 -6.75 -12.89 -23.73
N GLN A 63 -6.42 -11.69 -24.16
CA GLN A 63 -5.06 -11.16 -24.09
C GLN A 63 -4.57 -11.02 -22.65
N VAL A 64 -5.44 -10.56 -21.73
CA VAL A 64 -5.10 -10.51 -20.29
C VAL A 64 -4.97 -11.92 -19.69
N TYR A 65 -5.83 -12.85 -20.08
CA TYR A 65 -5.74 -14.25 -19.66
C TYR A 65 -4.40 -14.88 -20.08
N GLU A 66 -4.02 -14.72 -21.36
CA GLU A 66 -2.76 -15.25 -21.89
C GLU A 66 -1.56 -14.57 -21.25
N PHE A 67 -1.62 -13.26 -20.98
CA PHE A 67 -0.59 -12.60 -20.19
C PHE A 67 -0.36 -13.30 -18.84
N PHE A 68 -1.42 -13.66 -18.10
CA PHE A 68 -1.22 -14.41 -16.85
C PHE A 68 -0.67 -15.83 -17.08
N ARG A 69 -1.00 -16.49 -18.20
CA ARG A 69 -0.42 -17.79 -18.59
C ARG A 69 1.08 -17.69 -18.90
N GLU A 70 1.51 -16.66 -19.63
CA GLU A 70 2.92 -16.36 -19.89
C GLU A 70 3.69 -16.04 -18.60
N GLN A 71 3.00 -15.45 -17.62
CA GLN A 71 3.52 -15.30 -16.27
C GLN A 71 3.52 -16.63 -15.49
N GLY A 72 3.25 -17.78 -16.09
CA GLY A 72 3.32 -19.10 -15.44
C GLY A 72 2.24 -19.34 -14.39
N PHE A 73 1.11 -18.62 -14.43
CA PHE A 73 -0.05 -18.96 -13.61
C PHE A 73 -0.84 -20.12 -14.24
N GLU A 74 -1.40 -20.99 -13.41
CA GLU A 74 -2.29 -22.07 -13.86
C GLU A 74 -3.56 -21.54 -14.52
N MET A 75 -4.19 -22.32 -15.40
CA MET A 75 -5.38 -21.90 -16.17
C MET A 75 -6.48 -21.31 -15.29
N SER A 76 -6.78 -21.97 -14.17
CA SER A 76 -7.79 -21.50 -13.21
C SER A 76 -7.41 -20.17 -12.56
N GLN A 77 -6.12 -19.97 -12.28
CA GLN A 77 -5.61 -18.73 -11.68
C GLN A 77 -5.56 -17.60 -12.70
N SER A 78 -5.14 -17.88 -13.94
CA SER A 78 -5.14 -16.90 -15.04
C SER A 78 -6.55 -16.42 -15.33
N TYR A 79 -7.51 -17.35 -15.45
CA TYR A 79 -8.92 -17.01 -15.63
C TYR A 79 -9.45 -16.18 -14.45
N GLY A 80 -9.13 -16.58 -13.22
CA GLY A 80 -9.54 -15.84 -12.02
C GLY A 80 -8.95 -14.42 -11.94
N ASN A 81 -7.70 -14.22 -12.38
CA ASN A 81 -7.10 -12.89 -12.43
C ASN A 81 -7.68 -12.03 -13.56
N ALA A 82 -7.85 -12.58 -14.78
CA ALA A 82 -8.51 -11.87 -15.89
C ALA A 82 -9.95 -11.48 -15.53
N SER A 83 -10.73 -12.41 -14.98
CA SER A 83 -12.09 -12.16 -14.48
C SER A 83 -12.15 -11.05 -13.43
N ARG A 84 -11.11 -10.94 -12.60
CA ARG A 84 -11.01 -9.86 -11.62
C ARG A 84 -10.74 -8.51 -12.29
N VAL A 85 -9.87 -8.47 -13.29
CA VAL A 85 -9.56 -7.25 -14.06
C VAL A 85 -10.79 -6.76 -14.81
N PHE A 86 -11.64 -7.64 -15.34
CA PHE A 86 -12.89 -7.27 -16.03
C PHE A 86 -14.14 -7.32 -15.14
N ARG A 87 -14.00 -7.35 -13.81
CA ARG A 87 -15.15 -7.54 -12.92
C ARG A 87 -16.18 -6.41 -13.10
N GLY A 88 -17.40 -6.79 -13.46
CA GLY A 88 -18.49 -5.83 -13.73
C GLY A 88 -18.38 -5.14 -15.08
N SER A 89 -17.53 -5.65 -15.96
CA SER A 89 -17.33 -5.19 -17.34
C SER A 89 -17.61 -6.32 -18.33
N VAL A 90 -17.56 -6.02 -19.62
CA VAL A 90 -17.61 -7.01 -20.72
C VAL A 90 -16.19 -7.38 -21.17
N PRO A 91 -15.97 -8.51 -21.87
CA PRO A 91 -14.63 -8.97 -22.24
C PRO A 91 -13.77 -8.00 -23.06
N ASN A 92 -14.39 -7.03 -23.74
CA ASN A 92 -13.75 -5.96 -24.52
C ASN A 92 -14.01 -4.57 -23.92
N GLY A 93 -14.44 -4.51 -22.65
CA GLY A 93 -14.75 -3.28 -21.95
C GLY A 93 -13.55 -2.73 -21.17
N LEU A 94 -13.80 -1.73 -20.33
CA LEU A 94 -12.77 -1.11 -19.49
C LEU A 94 -12.45 -1.96 -18.25
N PRO A 95 -11.26 -1.77 -17.63
CA PRO A 95 -10.86 -2.55 -16.48
C PRO A 95 -11.50 -2.06 -15.18
N PHE A 96 -11.70 -2.98 -14.25
CA PHE A 96 -11.99 -2.71 -12.86
C PHE A 96 -10.69 -2.35 -12.12
N THR A 97 -10.45 -1.05 -11.97
CA THR A 97 -9.17 -0.48 -11.49
C THR A 97 -8.90 -0.62 -9.99
N LYS A 98 -9.72 -1.38 -9.25
CA LYS A 98 -9.59 -1.52 -7.80
C LYS A 98 -8.21 -2.00 -7.38
N ASP A 99 -7.59 -2.91 -8.13
CA ASP A 99 -6.28 -3.45 -7.74
C ASP A 99 -5.14 -2.43 -7.81
N LEU A 100 -5.33 -1.26 -8.44
CA LEU A 100 -4.37 -0.15 -8.37
C LEU A 100 -4.24 0.41 -6.94
N SER A 101 -5.28 0.31 -6.12
CA SER A 101 -5.30 0.92 -4.78
C SER A 101 -4.24 0.35 -3.84
N TYR A 102 -3.83 -0.91 -4.03
CA TYR A 102 -2.84 -1.58 -3.19
C TYR A 102 -1.44 -0.95 -3.33
N LEU A 103 -0.87 -0.97 -4.55
CA LEU A 103 0.48 -0.46 -4.79
C LEU A 103 0.52 1.06 -4.69
N LYS A 104 -0.50 1.76 -5.22
CA LYS A 104 -0.63 3.21 -5.06
C LYS A 104 -0.66 3.59 -3.57
N GLY A 105 -1.50 2.91 -2.80
CA GLY A 105 -1.62 3.12 -1.35
C GLY A 105 -0.30 2.90 -0.63
N PHE A 106 0.39 1.80 -0.93
CA PHE A 106 1.69 1.49 -0.34
C PHE A 106 2.70 2.62 -0.59
N ILE A 107 2.85 3.04 -1.85
CA ILE A 107 3.78 4.12 -2.25
C ILE A 107 3.43 5.42 -1.51
N MET A 108 2.15 5.78 -1.47
CA MET A 108 1.67 7.00 -0.81
C MET A 108 1.96 6.99 0.70
N VAL A 109 1.61 5.90 1.38
CA VAL A 109 1.82 5.74 2.83
C VAL A 109 3.31 5.71 3.16
N TYR A 110 4.11 4.94 2.42
CA TYR A 110 5.55 4.87 2.61
C TYR A 110 6.20 6.25 2.48
N ASN A 111 5.89 6.98 1.39
CA ASN A 111 6.43 8.32 1.16
C ASN A 111 5.99 9.33 2.22
N TYR A 112 4.75 9.22 2.70
CA TYR A 112 4.26 10.05 3.80
C TYR A 112 5.08 9.83 5.08
N ILE A 113 5.31 8.57 5.47
CA ILE A 113 6.08 8.26 6.67
C ILE A 113 7.53 8.73 6.50
N GLN A 114 8.13 8.47 5.34
CA GLN A 114 9.49 8.95 5.02
C GLN A 114 9.59 10.47 5.15
N LEU A 115 8.61 11.21 4.64
CA LEU A 115 8.59 12.67 4.72
C LEU A 115 8.35 13.16 6.15
N ALA A 116 7.48 12.48 6.91
CA ALA A 116 7.24 12.79 8.31
C ALA A 116 8.52 12.64 9.14
N VAL A 117 9.30 11.57 8.93
CA VAL A 117 10.61 11.36 9.55
C VAL A 117 11.56 12.50 9.21
N ARG A 118 11.71 12.82 7.91
CA ARG A 118 12.62 13.89 7.45
C ARG A 118 12.25 15.27 7.98
N LYS A 119 10.96 15.53 8.22
CA LYS A 119 10.46 16.80 8.76
C LYS A 119 10.39 16.83 10.29
N GLY A 120 10.78 15.76 10.98
CA GLY A 120 10.68 15.66 12.44
C GLY A 120 9.23 15.63 12.95
N LYS A 121 8.30 15.13 12.14
CA LYS A 121 6.85 15.07 12.41
C LYS A 121 6.36 13.65 12.70
N LEU A 122 7.15 12.90 13.47
CA LEU A 122 6.89 11.48 13.76
C LEU A 122 5.57 11.26 14.51
N GLU A 123 5.15 12.24 15.31
CA GLU A 123 3.89 12.23 16.07
C GLU A 123 2.65 12.16 15.18
N GLN A 124 2.77 12.43 13.88
CA GLN A 124 1.66 12.37 12.91
C GLN A 124 1.49 10.99 12.30
N VAL A 125 2.49 10.13 12.37
CA VAL A 125 2.46 8.79 11.78
C VAL A 125 1.42 7.90 12.47
N PRO A 126 1.33 7.84 13.81
CA PRO A 126 0.31 7.05 14.49
C PRO A 126 -1.11 7.43 14.06
N LEU A 127 -1.37 8.68 13.70
CA LEU A 127 -2.70 9.16 13.34
C LEU A 127 -3.31 8.45 12.11
N LEU A 128 -2.48 7.80 11.27
CA LEU A 128 -2.93 6.89 10.22
C LEU A 128 -3.82 5.75 10.73
N PHE A 129 -3.72 5.43 12.03
CA PHE A 129 -4.45 4.35 12.69
C PHE A 129 -5.65 4.82 13.50
N CYS A 130 -6.04 6.10 13.48
CA CYS A 130 -7.21 6.60 14.22
C CYS A 130 -8.54 5.96 13.79
N GLY A 131 -8.57 5.36 12.60
CA GLY A 131 -9.71 4.70 12.00
C GLY A 131 -9.50 4.56 10.50
N LYS A 132 -10.59 4.59 9.73
CA LYS A 132 -10.52 4.63 8.27
C LYS A 132 -10.32 6.06 7.80
N THR A 133 -9.06 6.41 7.60
CA THR A 133 -8.59 7.74 7.19
C THR A 133 -8.13 7.74 5.74
N THR A 134 -8.07 8.92 5.14
CA THR A 134 -7.40 9.21 3.88
C THR A 134 -6.07 9.91 4.19
N LEU A 135 -5.09 9.81 3.30
CA LEU A 135 -3.81 10.46 3.51
C LEU A 135 -3.93 11.99 3.35
N GLU A 136 -4.84 12.42 2.49
CA GLU A 136 -5.12 13.81 2.17
C GLU A 136 -5.68 14.59 3.37
N ASP A 137 -6.43 13.90 4.25
CA ASP A 137 -7.06 14.52 5.42
C ASP A 137 -6.13 14.54 6.65
N MET A 138 -4.87 14.10 6.54
CA MET A 138 -3.99 13.96 7.70
C MET A 138 -3.74 15.27 8.47
N ARG A 139 -3.70 16.39 7.75
CA ARG A 139 -3.59 17.72 8.37
C ARG A 139 -4.83 18.04 9.21
N THR A 140 -6.02 17.84 8.64
CA THR A 140 -7.30 18.06 9.31
C THR A 140 -7.44 17.13 10.52
N LEU A 141 -7.08 15.86 10.34
CA LEU A 141 -7.13 14.87 11.41
C LEU A 141 -6.24 15.29 12.59
N ARG A 142 -5.05 15.84 12.32
CA ARG A 142 -4.18 16.37 13.38
C ARG A 142 -4.84 17.51 14.15
N GLN A 143 -5.45 18.47 13.44
CA GLN A 143 -6.16 19.59 14.09
C GLN A 143 -7.30 19.08 14.98
N LEU A 144 -8.08 18.10 14.51
CA LEU A 144 -9.15 17.50 15.30
C LEU A 144 -8.62 16.76 16.54
N VAL A 145 -7.41 16.22 16.50
CA VAL A 145 -6.75 15.66 17.69
C VAL A 145 -6.35 16.76 18.67
N ASP A 146 -5.76 17.85 18.16
CA ASP A 146 -5.35 18.99 18.99
C ASP A 146 -6.57 19.68 19.65
N GLU A 147 -7.73 19.68 18.98
CA GLU A 147 -9.02 20.18 19.50
C GLU A 147 -9.74 19.17 20.41
N GLY A 148 -9.23 17.94 20.56
CA GLY A 148 -9.85 16.89 21.37
C GLY A 148 -11.10 16.24 20.76
N LEU A 149 -11.39 16.52 19.49
CA LEU A 149 -12.51 15.92 18.74
C LEU A 149 -12.20 14.49 18.26
N VAL A 150 -10.92 14.20 18.01
CA VAL A 150 -10.41 12.87 17.68
C VAL A 150 -9.47 12.42 18.79
N VAL A 151 -9.68 11.21 19.28
CA VAL A 151 -8.80 10.59 20.26
C VAL A 151 -7.67 9.86 19.52
N ALA A 152 -6.44 10.01 20.05
CA ALA A 152 -5.27 9.29 19.55
C ALA A 152 -5.53 7.76 19.50
N PRO A 153 -4.91 7.05 18.53
CA PRO A 153 -5.18 5.63 18.34
C PRO A 153 -4.66 4.81 19.52
N LYS A 154 -5.53 3.96 20.09
CA LYS A 154 -5.18 3.05 21.18
C LYS A 154 -4.40 1.84 20.69
N TYR A 155 -4.82 1.29 19.55
CA TYR A 155 -4.24 0.09 18.97
C TYR A 155 -3.27 0.47 17.86
N LEU A 156 -1.99 0.16 18.06
CA LEU A 156 -0.95 0.34 17.04
C LEU A 156 -0.31 -1.02 16.73
N PRO A 157 0.02 -1.29 15.45
CA PRO A 157 0.88 -2.41 15.09
C PRO A 157 2.22 -2.28 15.82
N GLU A 158 2.89 -3.41 16.11
CA GLU A 158 4.12 -3.43 16.92
C GLU A 158 5.22 -2.55 16.35
N GLN A 159 5.37 -2.54 15.02
CA GLN A 159 6.34 -1.73 14.28
C GLN A 159 6.08 -0.22 14.39
N PHE A 160 4.89 0.18 14.83
CA PHE A 160 4.47 1.57 15.03
C PHE A 160 4.33 1.92 16.52
N ARG A 161 4.76 1.06 17.45
CA ARG A 161 4.78 1.39 18.89
C ARG A 161 5.99 2.23 19.27
N ASP A 162 7.14 1.95 18.65
CA ASP A 162 8.37 2.73 18.83
C ASP A 162 8.66 3.57 17.59
N MET A 163 8.37 4.87 17.67
CA MET A 163 8.61 5.81 16.58
C MET A 163 10.10 6.08 16.32
N ASN A 164 10.97 5.88 17.31
CA ASN A 164 12.41 6.04 17.13
C ASN A 164 12.96 4.88 16.29
N ALA A 165 12.52 3.65 16.59
CA ALA A 165 12.86 2.48 15.78
C ALA A 165 12.37 2.62 14.33
N LEU A 166 11.13 3.09 14.14
CA LEU A 166 10.58 3.36 12.80
C LEU A 166 11.39 4.43 12.06
N ALA A 167 11.74 5.52 12.74
CA ALA A 167 12.55 6.59 12.16
C ALA A 167 13.94 6.11 11.76
N ALA A 168 14.60 5.31 12.61
CA ALA A 168 15.88 4.70 12.28
C ALA A 168 15.78 3.82 11.03
N TRP A 169 14.78 2.94 10.95
CA TRP A 169 14.54 2.10 9.78
C TRP A 169 14.31 2.90 8.50
N MET A 170 13.49 3.96 8.54
CA MET A 170 13.21 4.84 7.40
C MET A 170 14.45 5.63 6.95
N CYS A 171 15.28 6.08 7.88
CA CYS A 171 16.55 6.72 7.58
C CYS A 171 17.52 5.75 6.87
N PHE A 172 17.65 4.53 7.40
CA PHE A 172 18.49 3.49 6.80
C PHE A 172 17.97 3.05 5.43
N SER A 173 16.67 2.80 5.28
CA SER A 173 16.06 2.41 4.00
C SER A 173 16.33 3.46 2.92
N ASN A 174 16.17 4.74 3.25
CA ASN A 174 16.48 5.82 2.32
C ASN A 174 17.96 5.87 1.94
N PHE A 175 18.87 5.69 2.90
CA PHE A 175 20.31 5.60 2.60
C PHE A 175 20.61 4.43 1.65
N LEU A 176 20.11 3.23 1.96
CA LEU A 176 20.31 2.02 1.15
C LEU A 176 19.78 2.18 -0.28
N ASN A 177 18.65 2.87 -0.47
CA ASN A 177 18.09 3.15 -1.79
C ASN A 177 18.98 4.06 -2.68
N HIS A 178 20.00 4.72 -2.12
CA HIS A 178 20.96 5.53 -2.87
C HIS A 178 22.26 4.76 -3.19
N LEU A 179 22.39 3.52 -2.73
CA LEU A 179 23.51 2.67 -3.10
C LEU A 179 23.32 2.12 -4.52
N SER A 180 24.40 2.13 -5.31
CA SER A 180 24.40 1.55 -6.65
C SER A 180 24.57 0.04 -6.56
N LEU A 181 23.56 -0.70 -7.01
CA LEU A 181 23.62 -2.16 -7.06
C LEU A 181 24.73 -2.65 -8.01
N ASP A 182 24.94 -1.99 -9.15
CA ASP A 182 26.01 -2.36 -10.09
C ASP A 182 27.40 -2.28 -9.45
N ARG A 183 27.64 -1.26 -8.61
CA ARG A 183 28.90 -1.13 -7.86
C ARG A 183 29.04 -2.20 -6.78
N ILE A 184 27.94 -2.47 -6.06
CA ILE A 184 27.91 -3.54 -5.06
C ILE A 184 28.18 -4.90 -5.73
N GLU A 185 27.53 -5.20 -6.86
CA GLU A 185 27.74 -6.45 -7.60
C GLU A 185 29.21 -6.59 -8.04
N ALA A 186 29.83 -5.52 -8.53
CA ALA A 186 31.24 -5.51 -8.89
C ALA A 186 32.16 -5.74 -7.66
N ASP A 187 31.85 -5.15 -6.51
CA ASP A 187 32.64 -5.32 -5.27
C ASP A 187 32.51 -6.74 -4.70
N TYR A 188 31.34 -7.38 -4.86
CA TYR A 188 31.03 -8.71 -4.33
C TYR A 188 31.21 -9.86 -5.34
N SER A 189 31.55 -9.58 -6.61
CA SER A 189 31.68 -10.59 -7.68
C SER A 189 32.72 -11.67 -7.42
N ASN A 190 33.60 -11.47 -6.44
CA ASN A 190 34.64 -12.41 -6.05
C ASN A 190 34.25 -13.26 -4.83
N ILE A 191 33.10 -12.99 -4.21
CA ILE A 191 32.59 -13.68 -3.01
C ILE A 191 31.26 -14.41 -3.31
N LEU A 192 30.50 -13.93 -4.29
CA LEU A 192 29.30 -14.58 -4.85
C LEU A 192 29.61 -15.11 -6.25
#